data_AF-A0A9E4A4I9-F1
#
_entry.id   AF-A0A9E4A4I9-F1
#
_cell.length_a   1.000
_cell.length_b   1.000
_cell.length_c   1.000
_cell.angle_alpha   90.00
_cell.angle_beta   90.00
_cell.angle_gamma   90.00
#
_symmetry.space_group_name_H-M   'P 1'
#
loop_
_entity.id
_entity.type
_entity.pdbx_description
1 polymer ?
#
loop_
_entity_poly.entity_id
_entity_poly.type
_entity_poly.pdbx_seq_one_letter_code
_entity_poly.pdbx_strand_id
1 'polypeptide(L)'
;MQVVRSFLSEKNPENLTSEAPTASTEGGGKCPFTSVVSEAFQEAEASGPVWTPEALTRLERVPSFVRSMAKNSIEEFARENGHTEITTEVMDTARGDFGM
;
A
#
# COMPACT_ATOMS: atom_id res chain seq x y z
N MET A 1 14.73 35.56 -24.25
CA MET A 1 13.96 34.53 -24.97
C MET A 1 12.94 33.94 -24.00
N GLN A 2 11.73 34.48 -23.88
CA GLN A 2 10.51 34.06 -24.61
C GLN A 2 10.13 32.59 -24.34
N VAL A 3 9.21 32.33 -23.40
CA VAL A 3 7.75 32.08 -23.60
C VAL A 3 7.41 31.01 -24.65
N VAL A 4 6.83 29.90 -24.18
CA VAL A 4 5.67 29.16 -24.71
C VAL A 4 5.31 28.12 -23.63
N ARG A 5 4.28 28.21 -22.78
CA ARG A 5 2.83 28.38 -22.98
C ARG A 5 2.26 27.49 -24.08
N SER A 6 1.72 26.35 -23.65
CA SER A 6 0.57 25.64 -24.24
C SER A 6 0.09 24.69 -23.14
N PHE A 7 -1.03 24.82 -22.41
CA PHE A 7 -2.26 25.62 -22.55
C PHE A 7 -2.83 25.67 -23.96
N LEU A 8 -3.50 24.58 -24.36
CA LEU A 8 -4.91 24.62 -24.77
C LEU A 8 -5.40 23.19 -25.06
N SER A 9 -6.44 22.74 -24.37
CA SER A 9 -7.74 22.54 -25.01
C SER A 9 -8.71 22.06 -23.93
N GLU A 10 -9.40 22.98 -23.27
CA GLU A 10 -10.70 23.53 -23.70
C GLU A 10 -11.82 22.69 -23.12
N LYS A 11 -12.58 23.24 -22.16
CA LYS A 11 -14.05 23.34 -22.19
C LYS A 11 -14.54 24.12 -20.95
N ASN A 12 -14.70 25.43 -21.18
CA ASN A 12 -15.71 26.33 -20.63
C ASN A 12 -17.14 25.71 -20.76
N PRO A 13 -18.26 26.32 -20.33
CA PRO A 13 -18.54 27.33 -19.30
C PRO A 13 -19.66 26.91 -18.31
N GLU A 14 -19.68 27.58 -17.15
CA GLU A 14 -20.85 28.15 -16.47
C GLU A 14 -22.19 27.38 -16.47
N ASN A 15 -22.59 26.91 -15.28
CA ASN A 15 -24.00 26.95 -14.91
C ASN A 15 -24.13 27.46 -13.47
N LEU A 16 -24.49 28.74 -13.39
CA LEU A 16 -25.00 29.43 -12.22
C LEU A 16 -26.48 29.10 -12.06
N THR A 17 -26.85 28.48 -10.96
CA THR A 17 -28.16 28.63 -10.33
C THR A 17 -27.92 28.38 -8.84
N SER A 18 -27.85 29.43 -8.01
CA SER A 18 -28.99 29.89 -7.18
C SER A 18 -29.84 28.69 -6.77
N GLU A 19 -29.83 28.22 -5.54
CA GLU A 19 -30.60 28.82 -4.45
C GLU A 19 -30.14 28.15 -3.14
N ALA A 20 -29.76 28.93 -2.13
CA ALA A 20 -30.06 28.54 -0.75
C ALA A 20 -31.57 28.79 -0.58
N PRO A 21 -32.34 27.96 0.14
CA PRO A 21 -32.20 28.05 1.59
C PRO A 21 -32.65 26.83 2.45
N THR A 22 -32.30 26.98 3.72
CA THR A 22 -32.98 26.53 4.95
C THR A 22 -32.69 25.16 5.56
N ALA A 23 -32.57 25.27 6.88
CA ALA A 23 -33.01 24.34 7.91
C ALA A 23 -31.98 23.29 8.39
N SER A 24 -31.24 23.76 9.40
CA SER A 24 -30.73 23.02 10.56
C SER A 24 -31.07 21.53 10.68
N THR A 25 -30.03 20.73 10.88
CA THR A 25 -30.11 19.66 11.88
C THR A 25 -28.74 19.40 12.49
N GLU A 26 -28.75 19.19 13.79
CA GLU A 26 -27.62 19.09 14.70
C GLU A 26 -26.85 17.77 14.55
N GLY A 27 -25.54 17.80 14.80
CA GLY A 27 -24.73 16.59 14.93
C GLY A 27 -23.24 16.89 14.86
N GLY A 28 -22.57 16.93 16.02
CA GLY A 28 -21.16 17.30 16.17
C GLY A 28 -20.21 16.58 15.21
N GLY A 29 -19.67 17.33 14.27
CA GLY A 29 -18.74 16.85 13.25
C GLY A 29 -17.38 17.53 13.39
N LYS A 30 -16.42 16.77 13.89
CA LYS A 30 -14.99 16.71 13.50
C LYS A 30 -14.34 18.02 13.02
N CYS A 31 -13.39 18.54 13.82
CA CYS A 31 -12.54 19.68 13.49
C CYS A 31 -11.90 19.54 12.08
N PRO A 32 -12.13 20.50 11.17
CA PRO A 32 -11.78 20.39 9.74
C PRO A 32 -10.33 20.75 9.39
N PHE A 33 -9.38 20.57 10.31
CA PHE A 33 -7.96 20.89 10.07
C PHE A 33 -6.97 19.73 10.22
N THR A 34 -7.42 18.50 10.50
CA THR A 34 -6.52 17.32 10.60
C THR A 34 -6.44 16.47 9.33
N SER A 35 -7.17 16.80 8.26
CA SER A 35 -7.20 15.95 7.06
C SER A 35 -5.98 16.08 6.15
N VAL A 36 -5.12 17.10 6.30
CA VAL A 36 -4.00 17.32 5.35
C VAL A 36 -2.66 16.73 5.80
N VAL A 37 -2.61 16.01 6.92
CA VAL A 37 -1.36 15.36 7.42
C VAL A 37 -1.47 13.83 7.45
N SER A 38 -2.64 13.26 7.22
CA SER A 38 -2.81 11.79 7.27
C SER A 38 -2.53 11.06 5.95
N GLU A 39 -2.51 11.74 4.80
CA GLU A 39 -2.46 11.05 3.50
C GLU A 39 -1.09 11.05 2.79
N ALA A 40 -0.08 11.76 3.28
CA ALA A 40 1.17 11.95 2.52
C ALA A 40 2.37 11.08 2.95
N PHE A 41 2.36 10.43 4.12
CA PHE A 41 3.49 9.61 4.58
C PHE A 41 3.09 8.42 5.46
N GLN A 42 1.84 7.96 5.40
CA GLN A 42 1.40 6.87 6.26
C GLN A 42 2.00 5.54 5.76
N GLU A 43 3.06 5.14 6.45
CA GLU A 43 3.63 3.80 6.54
C GLU A 43 4.29 3.23 5.27
N ALA A 44 5.49 3.72 4.98
CA ALA A 44 6.57 2.84 4.51
C ALA A 44 7.17 1.99 5.67
N GLU A 45 6.36 1.69 6.70
CA GLU A 45 6.76 1.10 7.98
C GLU A 45 5.83 -0.07 8.38
N ALA A 46 5.24 -0.77 7.39
CA ALA A 46 4.57 -2.05 7.61
C ALA A 46 4.48 -2.95 6.35
N SER A 47 5.13 -2.57 5.25
CA SER A 47 5.19 -3.43 4.07
C SER A 47 6.35 -4.39 4.22
N GLY A 48 6.08 -5.56 4.80
CA GLY A 48 7.01 -6.68 4.72
C GLY A 48 7.37 -7.01 3.25
N PRO A 49 8.39 -7.84 3.05
CA PRO A 49 8.83 -8.21 1.71
C PRO A 49 7.69 -8.82 0.88
N VAL A 50 7.62 -8.44 -0.39
CA VAL A 50 6.52 -8.81 -1.30
C VAL A 50 6.69 -10.24 -1.77
N TRP A 51 5.64 -11.06 -1.68
CA TRP A 51 5.71 -12.44 -2.15
C TRP A 51 5.41 -12.53 -3.65
N THR A 52 6.28 -13.25 -4.37
CA THR A 52 5.98 -13.66 -5.74
C THR A 52 4.89 -14.73 -5.78
N PRO A 53 4.08 -14.80 -6.85
CA PRO A 53 3.03 -15.82 -6.98
C PRO A 53 3.59 -17.25 -6.96
N GLU A 54 4.80 -17.46 -7.50
CA GLU A 54 5.51 -18.74 -7.48
C GLU A 54 5.88 -19.15 -6.03
N ALA A 55 6.37 -18.20 -5.22
CA ALA A 55 6.69 -18.43 -3.82
C ALA A 55 5.44 -18.75 -2.98
N LEU A 56 4.34 -18.03 -3.22
CA LEU A 56 3.04 -18.30 -2.56
C LEU A 56 2.53 -19.70 -2.89
N THR A 57 2.59 -20.11 -4.16
CA THR A 57 2.18 -21.46 -4.58
C THR A 57 3.00 -22.55 -3.87
N ARG A 58 4.29 -22.30 -3.62
CA ARG A 58 5.14 -23.23 -2.87
C ARG A 58 4.79 -23.23 -1.38
N LEU A 59 4.48 -22.08 -0.80
CA LEU A 59 4.02 -21.93 0.58
C LEU A 59 2.67 -22.65 0.79
N GLU A 60 1.79 -22.70 -0.20
CA GLU A 60 0.52 -23.43 -0.12
C GLU A 60 0.69 -24.94 0.02
N ARG A 61 1.78 -25.51 -0.52
CA ARG A 61 2.13 -26.94 -0.35
C ARG A 61 2.55 -27.28 1.08
N VAL A 62 2.91 -26.28 1.88
CA VAL A 62 3.22 -26.44 3.30
C VAL A 62 1.91 -26.73 4.06
N PRO A 63 1.88 -27.73 4.95
CA PRO A 63 0.70 -28.01 5.76
C PRO A 63 0.21 -26.78 6.54
N SER A 64 -1.10 -26.62 6.68
CA SER A 64 -1.71 -25.40 7.23
C SER A 64 -1.19 -25.01 8.61
N PHE A 65 -0.93 -25.99 9.48
CA PHE A 65 -0.46 -25.75 10.86
C PHE A 65 0.97 -25.19 10.93
N VAL A 66 1.82 -25.47 9.94
CA VAL A 66 3.20 -24.94 9.84
C VAL A 66 3.33 -23.79 8.86
N ARG A 67 2.32 -23.56 8.00
CA ARG A 67 2.37 -22.52 6.96
C ARG A 67 2.60 -21.12 7.52
N SER A 68 1.91 -20.76 8.60
CA SER A 68 2.09 -19.45 9.25
C SER A 68 3.49 -19.28 9.83
N MET A 69 4.05 -20.34 10.45
CA MET A 69 5.42 -20.32 10.95
C MET A 69 6.42 -20.17 9.81
N ALA A 70 6.29 -20.99 8.75
CA ALA A 70 7.15 -20.93 7.58
C ALA A 70 7.12 -19.55 6.90
N LYS A 71 5.92 -18.97 6.76
CA LYS A 71 5.75 -17.63 6.18
C LYS A 71 6.52 -16.58 6.98
N ASN A 72 6.30 -16.53 8.30
CA ASN A 72 6.97 -15.57 9.18
C ASN A 72 8.49 -15.74 9.15
N SER A 73 8.97 -16.99 9.21
CA SER A 73 10.40 -17.30 9.12
C SER A 73 11.05 -16.81 7.83
N ILE A 74 10.37 -16.97 6.69
CA ILE A 74 10.89 -16.52 5.39
C ILE A 74 10.83 -15.00 5.27
N GLU A 75 9.78 -14.36 5.79
CA GLU A 75 9.68 -12.90 5.84
C GLU A 75 10.74 -12.28 6.76
N GLU A 76 11.06 -12.93 7.87
CA GLU A 76 12.15 -12.53 8.74
C GLU A 76 13.50 -12.64 8.02
N PHE A 77 13.78 -13.81 7.45
CA PHE A 77 15.00 -14.03 6.66
C PHE A 77 15.17 -12.99 5.56
N ALA A 78 14.10 -12.72 4.81
CA ALA A 78 14.11 -11.72 3.76
C ALA A 78 14.42 -10.32 4.30
N ARG A 79 13.84 -9.94 5.44
CA ARG A 79 14.11 -8.64 6.08
C ARG A 79 15.55 -8.52 6.59
N GLU A 80 16.06 -9.56 7.25
CA GLU A 80 17.43 -9.61 7.78
C GLU A 80 18.48 -9.54 6.67
N ASN A 81 18.19 -10.14 5.51
CA ASN A 81 19.07 -10.12 4.33
C ASN A 81 18.80 -8.92 3.38
N GLY A 82 17.88 -8.03 3.72
CA GLY A 82 17.54 -6.85 2.91
C GLY A 82 16.81 -7.16 1.59
N HIS A 83 16.21 -8.35 1.48
CA HIS A 83 15.35 -8.70 0.36
C HIS A 83 14.00 -8.00 0.49
N THR A 84 13.64 -7.23 -0.53
CA THR A 84 12.33 -6.56 -0.62
C THR A 84 11.26 -7.44 -1.27
N GLU A 85 11.68 -8.54 -1.91
CA GLU A 85 10.82 -9.50 -2.60
C GLU A 85 11.22 -10.94 -2.23
N ILE A 86 10.22 -11.78 -1.92
CA ILE A 86 10.38 -13.20 -1.65
C ILE A 86 10.10 -13.98 -2.94
N THR A 87 11.19 -14.40 -3.56
CA THR A 87 11.20 -15.31 -4.70
C THR A 87 11.37 -16.76 -4.22
N THR A 88 11.22 -17.72 -5.12
CA THR A 88 11.53 -19.13 -4.80
C THR A 88 12.98 -19.33 -4.40
N GLU A 89 13.91 -18.51 -4.93
CA GLU A 89 15.33 -18.55 -4.57
C GLU A 89 15.56 -18.09 -3.13
N VAL A 90 14.91 -17.00 -2.70
CA VAL A 90 14.94 -16.53 -1.30
C VAL A 90 14.39 -17.61 -0.35
N MET A 91 13.29 -18.28 -0.74
CA MET A 91 12.76 -19.41 0.03
C MET A 91 13.73 -20.60 0.11
N ASP A 92 14.48 -20.88 -0.95
CA ASP A 92 15.45 -21.98 -0.99
C ASP A 92 16.67 -21.69 -0.13
N THR A 93 17.18 -20.45 -0.15
CA THR A 93 18.24 -20.00 0.75
C THR A 93 17.79 -20.06 2.20
N ALA A 94 16.58 -19.57 2.51
CA ALA A 94 16.03 -19.62 3.86
C ALA A 94 15.88 -21.06 4.40
N ARG A 95 15.54 -22.04 3.54
CA ARG A 95 15.42 -23.45 3.94
C ARG A 95 16.73 -24.05 4.45
N GLY A 96 17.88 -23.57 3.98
CA GLY A 96 19.19 -24.03 4.43
C GLY A 96 19.46 -23.76 5.92
N ASP A 97 18.91 -22.66 6.44
CA ASP A 97 19.02 -22.29 7.86
C ASP A 97 18.07 -23.10 8.77
N PHE A 98 16.96 -23.62 8.24
CA PHE A 98 15.95 -24.38 9.02
C PHE A 98 16.22 -25.87 9.14
N GLY A 99 17.39 -26.36 8.69
CA GLY A 99 17.91 -27.68 9.05
C GLY A 99 17.08 -28.85 8.54
N MET A 100 17.28 -29.21 7.27
CA MET A 100 17.19 -30.59 6.76
C MET A 100 18.42 -30.90 5.91
#